data_AF-A0A7C6TN16-F1
#
_entry.id   AF-A0A7C6TN16-F1
#
_cell.length_a   1.000
_cell.length_b   1.000
_cell.length_c   1.000
_cell.angle_alpha   90.00
_cell.angle_beta   90.00
_cell.angle_gamma   90.00
#
_symmetry.space_group_name_H-M   'P 1'
#
loop_
_entity.id
_entity.type
_entity.pdbx_description
1 polymer ?
#
loop_
_entity_poly.entity_id
_entity_poly.type
_entity_poly.pdbx_seq_one_letter_code
_entity_poly.pdbx_strand_id
1 'polypeptide(L)'
;MEMLYKIVYGLQIVSAKDGKNNACVANTLVQQSSDPVKLSITINKSNLTHDMIMKTKKCAVAILGEQVKFDTIKAFGLTAGRNVKNKFDGIECIKTKYDFLLPKDGVLGYFVLDIVETVDVGSHTIFVGTIAEKVGLVDGHPVTYEYYREHIKPKPQLPKSKNVWECRICGYIYDPEKGDPEANIKPGTPFEDLPEDWVCPICKHGKEDFVFVGDNENKKVQLEVEKTNKIIKGEKVMKKFRCVVCGYIHEGAEAPDICPVCKAGKDKFVEVVEKKWSCTVCGYVHTGENPPAKCPTCSAPAEKFVELKEGELNWATEHVIGIGKDSPEDIQKDLHANFVGECTEVGMYLAMARVAHREGYPEVGLYYEKAAFEEAEHAAKFAELLGDVVTDSTKKNLSMRVEAEYGACAGKMDLAARAKKLNLDAIHDTVHEMAKDEARHGKAFKGLLDRYFK
;
A
#
# COMPACT_ATOMS: atom_id res chain seq x y z
N MET A 1 -9.87 -0.67 -5.80
CA MET A 1 -9.39 -1.97 -5.30
C MET A 1 -8.34 -1.67 -4.26
N GLU A 2 -8.50 -2.15 -3.04
CA GLU A 2 -7.60 -1.79 -1.94
C GLU A 2 -6.23 -2.46 -2.13
N MET A 3 -5.17 -1.63 -2.18
CA MET A 3 -3.81 -2.06 -2.51
C MET A 3 -3.23 -3.08 -1.52
N LEU A 4 -3.69 -3.06 -0.26
CA LEU A 4 -3.24 -3.98 0.78
C LEU A 4 -3.48 -5.46 0.44
N TYR A 5 -4.54 -5.78 -0.32
CA TYR A 5 -4.84 -7.15 -0.74
C TYR A 5 -3.92 -7.69 -1.84
N LYS A 6 -3.04 -6.86 -2.41
CA LYS A 6 -2.05 -7.30 -3.41
C LYS A 6 -0.74 -7.76 -2.77
N ILE A 7 -0.59 -7.62 -1.45
CA ILE A 7 0.60 -8.11 -0.74
C ILE A 7 0.49 -9.63 -0.59
N VAL A 8 1.54 -10.33 -0.98
CA VAL A 8 1.61 -11.79 -0.94
C VAL A 8 2.06 -12.23 0.45
N TYR A 9 1.29 -13.13 1.05
CA TYR A 9 1.58 -13.72 2.34
C TYR A 9 1.49 -15.24 2.29
N GLY A 10 2.32 -15.92 3.08
CA GLY A 10 2.09 -17.32 3.44
C GLY A 10 1.04 -17.44 4.55
N LEU A 11 0.75 -18.67 4.99
CA LEU A 11 -0.03 -18.93 6.20
C LEU A 11 0.76 -19.84 7.15
N GLN A 12 0.79 -19.47 8.44
CA GLN A 12 1.54 -20.15 9.47
C GLN A 12 0.71 -20.36 10.73
N ILE A 13 1.14 -21.31 11.56
CA ILE A 13 0.68 -21.43 12.94
C ILE A 13 1.81 -21.03 13.87
N VAL A 14 1.56 -20.02 14.69
CA VAL A 14 2.50 -19.53 15.69
C VAL A 14 2.07 -20.08 17.05
N SER A 15 2.92 -20.90 17.64
CA SER A 15 2.75 -21.55 18.94
C SER A 15 3.60 -20.87 20.00
N ALA A 16 3.03 -20.73 21.19
CA ALA A 16 3.67 -20.17 22.36
C ALA A 16 3.28 -20.99 23.61
N LYS A 17 4.14 -20.95 24.63
CA LYS A 17 3.97 -21.73 25.85
C LYS A 17 4.33 -20.87 27.06
N ASP A 18 3.39 -20.77 28.00
CA ASP A 18 3.58 -20.20 29.34
C ASP A 18 2.76 -21.04 30.32
N GLY A 19 3.38 -22.06 30.90
CA GLY A 19 2.70 -23.12 31.67
C GLY A 19 1.86 -24.07 30.80
N LYS A 20 1.06 -23.54 29.86
CA LYS A 20 0.26 -24.27 28.87
C LYS A 20 0.64 -23.86 27.44
N ASN A 21 0.44 -24.78 26.49
CA ASN A 21 0.59 -24.49 25.06
C ASN A 21 -0.65 -23.77 24.52
N ASN A 22 -0.43 -22.80 23.62
CA ASN A 22 -1.46 -22.15 22.83
C ASN A 22 -0.89 -21.76 21.47
N ALA A 23 -1.76 -21.60 20.47
CA ALA A 23 -1.33 -21.14 19.15
C ALA A 23 -2.37 -20.26 18.46
N CYS A 24 -1.93 -19.49 17.49
CA CYS A 24 -2.77 -18.72 16.57
C CYS A 24 -2.28 -18.83 15.13
N VAL A 25 -3.18 -18.60 14.17
CA VAL A 25 -2.79 -18.43 12.77
C VAL A 25 -2.20 -17.04 12.57
N ALA A 26 -1.14 -16.95 11.77
CA ALA A 26 -0.53 -15.71 11.31
C ALA A 26 -0.13 -15.83 9.84
N ASN A 27 -0.01 -14.72 9.14
CA ASN A 27 0.41 -14.67 7.73
C ASN A 27 1.67 -13.81 7.51
N THR A 28 2.20 -13.20 8.57
CA THR A 28 3.25 -12.16 8.56
C THR A 28 4.65 -12.70 8.83
N LEU A 29 4.93 -13.98 8.58
CA LEU A 29 6.29 -14.52 8.68
C LEU A 29 7.16 -14.01 7.53
N VAL A 30 8.27 -13.33 7.86
CA VAL A 30 9.22 -12.78 6.88
C VAL A 30 10.65 -12.94 7.38
N GLN A 31 11.60 -13.26 6.48
CA GLN A 31 13.02 -13.20 6.81
C GLN A 31 13.53 -11.76 6.73
N GLN A 32 14.18 -11.29 7.79
CA GLN A 32 14.66 -9.92 7.93
C GLN A 32 16.14 -9.77 7.59
N SER A 33 16.96 -10.78 7.88
CA SER A 33 18.40 -10.76 7.60
C SER A 33 18.93 -12.16 7.31
N SER A 34 20.09 -12.23 6.65
CA SER A 34 20.83 -13.47 6.36
C SER A 34 22.02 -13.71 7.30
N ASP A 35 22.58 -12.66 7.91
CA ASP A 35 23.72 -12.76 8.83
C ASP A 35 23.61 -11.75 10.00
N PRO A 36 23.26 -12.20 11.23
CA PRO A 36 22.69 -13.51 11.51
C PRO A 36 21.31 -13.67 10.86
N VAL A 37 20.86 -14.90 10.64
CA VAL A 37 19.50 -15.14 10.13
C VAL A 37 18.48 -14.71 11.18
N LYS A 38 17.64 -13.73 10.83
CA LYS A 38 16.50 -13.28 11.65
C LYS A 38 15.20 -13.46 10.90
N LEU A 39 14.18 -13.95 11.60
CA LEU A 39 12.81 -14.02 11.12
C LEU A 39 11.93 -13.10 11.97
N SER A 40 10.92 -12.50 11.36
CA SER A 40 9.89 -11.75 12.06
C SER A 40 8.52 -12.38 11.93
N ILE A 41 7.71 -12.29 12.98
CA ILE A 41 6.28 -12.57 12.97
C ILE A 41 5.53 -11.40 13.61
N THR A 42 4.33 -11.10 13.13
CA THR A 42 3.52 -9.99 13.66
C THR A 42 2.23 -10.56 14.25
N ILE A 43 1.99 -10.31 15.54
CA ILE A 43 0.83 -10.87 16.26
C ILE A 43 0.03 -9.74 16.89
N ASN A 44 -1.29 -9.84 16.78
CA ASN A 44 -2.23 -8.89 17.37
C ASN A 44 -2.12 -8.90 18.90
N LYS A 45 -2.08 -7.73 19.52
CA LYS A 45 -1.97 -7.57 20.98
C LYS A 45 -3.13 -8.20 21.75
N SER A 46 -4.29 -8.36 21.11
CA SER A 46 -5.45 -9.05 21.70
C SER A 46 -5.30 -10.57 21.75
N ASN A 47 -4.31 -11.19 21.11
CA ASN A 47 -4.16 -12.65 21.09
C ASN A 47 -3.49 -13.18 22.37
N LEU A 48 -3.91 -14.34 22.90
CA LEU A 48 -3.22 -14.95 24.05
C LEU A 48 -1.78 -15.34 23.70
N THR A 49 -1.57 -15.79 22.47
CA THR A 49 -0.25 -16.10 21.94
C THR A 49 0.69 -14.89 22.00
N HIS A 50 0.20 -13.68 21.75
CA HIS A 50 1.00 -12.46 21.85
C HIS A 50 1.58 -12.30 23.26
N ASP A 51 0.73 -12.35 24.29
CA ASP A 51 1.14 -12.14 25.68
C ASP A 51 2.13 -13.21 26.14
N MET A 52 1.92 -14.46 25.70
CA MET A 52 2.85 -15.56 25.98
C MET A 52 4.23 -15.31 25.38
N ILE A 53 4.30 -14.87 24.11
CA ILE A 53 5.59 -14.57 23.46
C ILE A 53 6.26 -13.36 24.11
N MET A 54 5.50 -12.32 24.47
CA MET A 54 6.02 -11.15 25.18
C MET A 54 6.69 -11.54 26.49
N LYS A 55 6.07 -12.45 27.25
CA LYS A 55 6.57 -12.91 28.55
C LYS A 55 7.75 -13.87 28.43
N THR A 56 7.66 -14.86 27.54
CA THR A 56 8.67 -15.95 27.49
C THR A 56 9.79 -15.69 26.49
N LYS A 57 9.62 -14.69 25.61
CA LYS A 57 10.56 -14.33 24.54
C LYS A 57 10.95 -15.51 23.64
N LYS A 58 10.03 -16.47 23.46
CA LYS A 58 10.24 -17.65 22.61
C LYS A 58 8.93 -18.12 21.97
N CYS A 59 8.99 -18.55 20.72
CA CYS A 59 7.84 -19.11 20.00
C CYS A 59 8.27 -20.18 18.99
N ALA A 60 7.31 -20.98 18.54
CA ALA A 60 7.48 -21.87 17.40
C ALA A 60 6.57 -21.44 16.23
N VAL A 61 7.05 -21.53 15.00
CA VAL A 61 6.31 -21.14 13.79
C VAL A 61 6.29 -22.31 12.83
N ALA A 62 5.12 -22.91 12.62
CA ALA A 62 4.90 -23.97 11.64
C ALA A 62 4.53 -23.38 10.28
N ILE A 63 5.20 -23.86 9.23
CA ILE A 63 4.87 -23.56 7.83
C ILE A 63 3.80 -24.53 7.38
N LEU A 64 2.63 -24.00 7.01
CA LEU A 64 1.54 -24.80 6.48
C LEU A 64 1.72 -25.00 4.97
N GLY A 65 1.39 -26.19 4.50
CA GLY A 65 1.28 -26.53 3.09
C GLY A 65 -0.17 -26.53 2.59
N GLU A 66 -0.34 -26.58 1.28
CA GLU A 66 -1.64 -26.57 0.59
C GLU A 66 -2.59 -27.72 1.01
N GLN A 67 -2.04 -28.80 1.58
CA GLN A 67 -2.77 -29.96 2.09
C GLN A 67 -3.41 -29.77 3.47
N VAL A 68 -3.18 -28.62 4.14
CA VAL A 68 -3.77 -28.35 5.46
C VAL A 68 -5.29 -28.33 5.40
N LYS A 69 -5.94 -28.96 6.38
CA LYS A 69 -7.41 -28.98 6.45
C LYS A 69 -7.94 -27.69 7.06
N PHE A 70 -9.12 -27.28 6.62
CA PHE A 70 -9.80 -26.12 7.18
C PHE A 70 -10.05 -26.25 8.69
N ASP A 71 -10.32 -27.46 9.20
CA ASP A 71 -10.53 -27.69 10.63
C ASP A 71 -9.32 -27.30 11.48
N THR A 72 -8.10 -27.55 10.97
CA THR A 72 -6.86 -27.11 11.62
C THR A 72 -6.80 -25.59 11.67
N ILE A 73 -7.07 -24.91 10.54
CA ILE A 73 -7.09 -23.44 10.49
C ILE A 73 -8.17 -22.87 11.41
N LYS A 74 -9.36 -23.48 11.44
CA LYS A 74 -10.47 -23.09 12.33
C LYS A 74 -10.07 -23.21 13.79
N ALA A 75 -9.47 -24.33 14.20
CA ALA A 75 -9.05 -24.58 15.57
C ALA A 75 -8.05 -23.53 16.10
N PHE A 76 -7.11 -23.09 15.25
CA PHE A 76 -6.07 -22.15 15.68
C PHE A 76 -6.37 -20.69 15.34
N GLY A 77 -7.11 -20.42 14.27
CA GLY A 77 -7.39 -19.08 13.75
C GLY A 77 -8.75 -18.49 14.14
N LEU A 78 -9.77 -19.33 14.39
CA LEU A 78 -11.14 -18.87 14.69
C LEU A 78 -11.60 -19.17 16.12
N THR A 79 -10.74 -19.80 16.93
CA THR A 79 -11.00 -20.08 18.34
C THR A 79 -10.08 -19.21 19.21
N ALA A 80 -10.63 -18.49 20.19
CA ALA A 80 -9.82 -17.70 21.11
C ALA A 80 -9.17 -18.59 22.18
N GLY A 81 -7.84 -18.52 22.34
CA GLY A 81 -7.10 -19.34 23.32
C GLY A 81 -7.43 -19.05 24.78
N ARG A 82 -8.04 -17.90 25.07
CA ARG A 82 -8.54 -17.54 26.41
C ARG A 82 -9.86 -18.24 26.75
N ASN A 83 -10.63 -18.63 25.74
CA ASN A 83 -11.98 -19.18 25.91
C ASN A 83 -12.01 -20.71 25.87
N VAL A 84 -10.85 -21.35 25.68
CA VAL A 84 -10.73 -22.81 25.65
C VAL A 84 -9.63 -23.26 26.60
N LYS A 85 -9.81 -24.46 27.16
CA LYS A 85 -8.84 -25.06 28.09
C LYS A 85 -7.53 -25.35 27.38
N ASN A 86 -7.60 -26.02 26.23
CA ASN A 86 -6.46 -26.36 25.38
C ASN A 86 -6.89 -26.48 23.92
N LYS A 87 -6.26 -25.72 23.02
CA LYS A 87 -6.53 -25.78 21.58
C LYS A 87 -6.06 -27.07 20.91
N PHE A 88 -5.16 -27.80 21.55
CA PHE A 88 -4.56 -29.02 21.02
C PHE A 88 -5.31 -30.30 21.43
N ASP A 89 -6.42 -30.18 22.19
CA ASP A 89 -7.20 -31.34 22.60
C ASP A 89 -7.78 -32.07 21.37
N GLY A 90 -7.47 -33.36 21.25
CA GLY A 90 -7.90 -34.19 20.11
C GLY A 90 -7.15 -33.94 18.80
N ILE A 91 -6.08 -33.13 18.81
CA ILE A 91 -5.26 -32.84 17.62
C ILE A 91 -3.93 -33.60 17.73
N GLU A 92 -3.58 -34.37 16.69
CA GLU A 92 -2.25 -34.99 16.61
C GLU A 92 -1.18 -33.90 16.47
N CYS A 93 -0.19 -33.91 17.36
CA CYS A 93 0.80 -32.84 17.47
C CYS A 93 2.23 -33.31 17.22
N ILE A 94 2.99 -32.44 16.57
CA ILE A 94 4.45 -32.44 16.60
C ILE A 94 4.88 -31.72 17.87
N LYS A 95 5.85 -32.31 18.59
CA LYS A 95 6.48 -31.71 19.76
C LYS A 95 7.90 -31.29 19.42
N THR A 96 8.20 -30.00 19.59
CA THR A 96 9.55 -29.43 19.33
C THR A 96 10.53 -29.77 20.45
N LYS A 97 11.83 -29.53 20.25
CA LYS A 97 12.86 -29.65 21.30
C LYS A 97 12.58 -28.75 22.52
N TYR A 98 11.83 -27.67 22.32
CA TYR A 98 11.45 -26.69 23.34
C TYR A 98 10.03 -26.89 23.90
N ASP A 99 9.46 -28.09 23.71
CA ASP A 99 8.13 -28.48 24.19
C ASP A 99 6.93 -27.65 23.66
N PHE A 100 7.13 -26.86 22.60
CA PHE A 100 6.00 -26.30 21.85
C PHE A 100 5.26 -27.40 21.11
N LEU A 101 3.93 -27.31 21.10
CA LEU A 101 3.06 -28.14 20.29
C LEU A 101 2.68 -27.43 18.99
N LEU A 102 2.71 -28.18 17.90
CA LEU A 102 2.27 -27.77 16.56
C LEU A 102 1.35 -28.87 16.01
N PRO A 103 0.26 -28.56 15.31
CA PRO A 103 -0.55 -29.61 14.67
C PRO A 103 0.28 -30.35 13.63
N LYS A 104 0.09 -31.65 13.50
CA LYS A 104 0.76 -32.44 12.45
C LYS A 104 0.12 -32.23 11.08
N ASP A 105 -1.19 -31.97 11.04
CA ASP A 105 -1.95 -31.76 9.81
C ASP A 105 -1.41 -30.56 9.01
N GLY A 106 -0.97 -30.82 7.78
CA GLY A 106 -0.56 -29.79 6.84
C GLY A 106 0.76 -29.09 7.14
N VAL A 107 1.56 -29.51 8.12
CA VAL A 107 2.83 -28.83 8.44
C VAL A 107 3.98 -29.39 7.59
N LEU A 108 4.63 -28.52 6.81
CA LEU A 108 5.80 -28.84 5.98
C LEU A 108 7.10 -28.85 6.80
N GLY A 109 7.17 -27.97 7.79
CA GLY A 109 8.33 -27.78 8.66
C GLY A 109 8.08 -26.65 9.64
N TYR A 110 9.03 -26.41 10.54
CA TYR A 110 8.90 -25.36 11.55
C TYR A 110 10.24 -24.74 11.94
N PHE A 111 10.13 -23.57 12.57
CA PHE A 111 11.19 -22.88 13.27
C PHE A 111 10.82 -22.71 14.74
N VAL A 112 11.80 -22.74 15.64
CA VAL A 112 11.67 -22.17 16.98
C VAL A 112 12.53 -20.91 17.02
N LEU A 113 11.96 -19.80 17.50
CA LEU A 113 12.59 -18.50 17.51
C LEU A 113 12.90 -18.06 18.94
N ASP A 114 14.14 -17.62 19.17
CA ASP A 114 14.52 -16.78 20.30
C ASP A 114 14.24 -15.32 19.94
N ILE A 115 13.29 -14.69 20.63
CA ILE A 115 12.91 -13.31 20.35
C ILE A 115 13.99 -12.38 20.89
N VAL A 116 14.63 -11.64 19.98
CA VAL A 116 15.71 -10.70 20.29
C VAL A 116 15.25 -9.26 20.29
N GLU A 117 14.15 -8.96 19.61
CA GLU A 117 13.64 -7.60 19.45
C GLU A 117 12.12 -7.62 19.26
N THR A 118 11.47 -6.56 19.75
CA THR A 118 10.04 -6.34 19.59
C THR A 118 9.77 -4.91 19.14
N VAL A 119 8.95 -4.73 18.12
CA VAL A 119 8.58 -3.41 17.59
C VAL A 119 7.07 -3.23 17.73
N ASP A 120 6.65 -2.16 18.40
CA ASP A 120 5.25 -1.77 18.50
C ASP A 120 4.79 -1.12 17.20
N VAL A 121 3.73 -1.65 16.59
CA VAL A 121 3.14 -1.13 15.35
C VAL A 121 1.64 -0.87 15.51
N GLY A 122 1.23 -0.44 16.70
CA GLY A 122 -0.15 -0.08 17.03
C GLY A 122 -0.94 -1.26 17.58
N SER A 123 -1.87 -1.82 16.80
CA SER A 123 -2.71 -2.96 17.24
C SER A 123 -1.96 -4.29 17.31
N HIS A 124 -0.76 -4.34 16.73
CA HIS A 124 0.08 -5.53 16.67
C HIS A 124 1.49 -5.23 17.20
N THR A 125 2.21 -6.30 17.51
CA THR A 125 3.65 -6.26 17.82
C THR A 125 4.38 -7.13 16.81
N ILE A 126 5.45 -6.60 16.22
CA ILE A 126 6.40 -7.38 15.43
C ILE A 126 7.39 -7.99 16.40
N PHE A 127 7.57 -9.30 16.34
CA PHE A 127 8.58 -10.04 17.08
C PHE A 127 9.66 -10.48 16.12
N VAL A 128 10.89 -10.03 16.33
CA VAL A 128 12.06 -10.43 15.55
C VAL A 128 12.87 -11.42 16.37
N GLY A 129 13.21 -12.57 15.79
CA GLY A 129 13.92 -13.63 16.48
C GLY A 129 14.97 -14.34 15.64
N THR A 130 15.97 -14.88 16.34
CA THR A 130 16.97 -15.79 15.78
C THR A 130 16.49 -17.23 15.86
N ILE A 131 16.99 -18.10 14.97
CA ILE A 131 16.55 -19.49 14.89
C ILE A 131 17.24 -20.33 15.98
N ALA A 132 16.44 -20.85 16.91
CA ALA A 132 16.86 -21.80 17.95
C ALA A 132 16.78 -23.25 17.46
N GLU A 133 15.80 -23.55 16.59
CA GLU A 133 15.58 -24.86 15.97
C GLU A 133 14.95 -24.66 14.59
N LYS A 134 15.33 -25.50 13.62
CA LYS A 134 14.76 -25.54 12.27
C LYS A 134 14.63 -27.00 11.84
N VAL A 135 13.42 -27.40 11.46
CA VAL A 135 13.13 -28.77 11.02
C VAL A 135 12.25 -28.74 9.77
N GLY A 136 12.71 -29.42 8.71
CA GLY A 136 11.86 -29.80 7.58
C GLY A 136 11.30 -31.20 7.81
N LEU A 137 10.00 -31.39 7.55
CA LEU A 137 9.31 -32.65 7.82
C LEU A 137 8.87 -33.36 6.54
N VAL A 138 8.26 -32.62 5.62
CA VAL A 138 7.75 -33.13 4.35
C VAL A 138 7.94 -32.07 3.26
N ASP A 139 8.20 -32.53 2.03
CA ASP A 139 8.20 -31.66 0.86
C ASP A 139 6.77 -31.29 0.46
N GLY A 140 6.59 -30.07 -0.06
CA GLY A 140 5.29 -29.59 -0.51
C GLY A 140 5.29 -28.08 -0.77
N HIS A 141 4.19 -27.58 -1.33
CA HIS A 141 4.01 -26.16 -1.58
C HIS A 141 3.41 -25.46 -0.35
N PRO A 142 4.01 -24.37 0.15
CA PRO A 142 3.46 -23.62 1.26
C PRO A 142 2.15 -22.96 0.85
N VAL A 143 1.15 -22.97 1.73
CA VAL A 143 -0.11 -22.29 1.45
C VAL A 143 0.11 -20.77 1.45
N THR A 144 -0.30 -20.13 0.36
CA THR A 144 -0.44 -18.67 0.30
C THR A 144 -1.80 -18.25 0.85
N TYR A 145 -1.89 -17.01 1.32
CA TYR A 145 -3.16 -16.46 1.79
C TYR A 145 -4.22 -16.43 0.68
N GLU A 146 -3.80 -16.20 -0.56
CA GLU A 146 -4.65 -16.29 -1.76
C GLU A 146 -5.16 -17.72 -1.96
N TYR A 147 -4.28 -18.72 -1.96
CA TYR A 147 -4.66 -20.12 -2.08
C TYR A 147 -5.64 -20.56 -0.98
N TYR A 148 -5.38 -20.14 0.27
CA TYR A 148 -6.29 -20.39 1.39
C TYR A 148 -7.70 -19.85 1.12
N ARG A 149 -7.81 -18.62 0.62
CA ARG A 149 -9.12 -17.99 0.31
C ARG A 149 -9.86 -18.71 -0.82
N GLU A 150 -9.13 -19.20 -1.82
CA GLU A 150 -9.72 -19.79 -3.02
C GLU A 150 -10.10 -21.27 -2.84
N HIS A 151 -9.28 -22.04 -2.12
CA HIS A 151 -9.33 -23.50 -2.14
C HIS A 151 -9.59 -24.15 -0.78
N ILE A 152 -9.16 -23.54 0.33
CA ILE A 152 -9.23 -24.17 1.66
C ILE A 152 -10.39 -23.62 2.48
N LYS A 153 -10.61 -22.31 2.45
CA LYS A 153 -11.70 -21.67 3.17
C LYS A 153 -13.03 -22.08 2.52
N PRO A 154 -13.97 -22.69 3.27
CA PRO A 154 -15.28 -23.01 2.75
C PRO A 154 -15.93 -21.74 2.23
N LYS A 155 -16.33 -21.76 0.96
CA LYS A 155 -17.15 -20.69 0.41
C LYS A 155 -18.45 -20.67 1.21
N PRO A 156 -18.87 -19.51 1.72
CA PRO A 156 -20.18 -19.40 2.34
C PRO A 156 -21.21 -19.93 1.34
N GLN A 157 -22.14 -20.78 1.80
CA GLN A 157 -23.26 -21.16 0.93
C GLN A 157 -24.04 -19.88 0.64
N LEU A 158 -24.00 -19.45 -0.63
CA LEU A 158 -24.81 -18.33 -1.11
C LEU A 158 -26.25 -18.59 -0.69
N PRO A 159 -26.86 -17.70 0.12
CA PRO A 159 -28.28 -17.80 0.38
C PRO A 159 -29.04 -17.70 -0.94
N LYS A 160 -30.17 -18.41 -1.04
CA LYS A 160 -31.10 -18.27 -2.17
C LYS A 160 -31.85 -16.93 -2.18
N SER A 161 -31.58 -16.06 -1.19
CA SER A 161 -32.26 -14.76 -1.07
C SER A 161 -31.66 -13.75 -2.06
N LYS A 162 -32.55 -12.93 -2.63
CA LYS A 162 -32.23 -12.06 -3.78
C LYS A 162 -31.39 -10.83 -3.39
N ASN A 163 -31.21 -10.55 -2.10
CA ASN A 163 -30.60 -9.32 -1.57
C ASN A 163 -29.58 -9.61 -0.47
N VAL A 164 -28.42 -10.16 -0.84
CA VAL A 164 -27.36 -10.51 0.12
C VAL A 164 -26.15 -9.59 0.00
N TRP A 165 -25.46 -9.41 1.12
CA TRP A 165 -24.28 -8.54 1.22
C TRP A 165 -23.08 -9.35 1.70
N GLU A 166 -21.95 -9.27 0.99
CA GLU A 166 -20.73 -9.99 1.32
C GLU A 166 -19.68 -9.05 1.90
N CYS A 167 -19.17 -9.38 3.09
CA CYS A 167 -18.01 -8.72 3.69
C CYS A 167 -16.76 -9.01 2.86
N ARG A 168 -16.12 -7.99 2.30
CA ARG A 168 -14.89 -8.14 1.49
C ARG A 168 -13.69 -8.63 2.30
N ILE A 169 -13.69 -8.42 3.63
CA ILE A 169 -12.61 -8.82 4.52
C ILE A 169 -12.60 -10.34 4.71
N CYS A 170 -13.76 -10.90 5.04
CA CYS A 170 -13.85 -12.29 5.49
C CYS A 170 -14.86 -13.15 4.72
N GLY A 171 -15.56 -12.60 3.73
CA GLY A 171 -16.56 -13.31 2.95
C GLY A 171 -17.84 -13.64 3.72
N TYR A 172 -18.05 -13.11 4.94
CA TYR A 172 -19.32 -13.31 5.63
C TYR A 172 -20.46 -12.72 4.80
N ILE A 173 -21.52 -13.50 4.62
CA ILE A 173 -22.71 -13.06 3.90
C ILE A 173 -23.79 -12.68 4.91
N TYR A 174 -24.14 -11.40 4.93
CA TYR A 174 -25.36 -10.94 5.60
C TYR A 174 -26.56 -11.26 4.73
N ASP A 175 -27.48 -12.03 5.28
CA ASP A 175 -28.75 -12.41 4.68
C ASP A 175 -29.88 -11.74 5.48
N PRO A 176 -30.54 -10.70 4.92
CA PRO A 176 -31.65 -10.02 5.58
C PRO A 176 -32.73 -10.98 6.04
N GLU A 177 -32.99 -12.08 5.33
CA GLU A 177 -34.01 -13.07 5.72
C GLU A 177 -33.66 -13.81 7.02
N LYS A 178 -32.38 -13.87 7.39
CA LYS A 178 -31.89 -14.50 8.63
C LYS A 178 -31.57 -13.50 9.73
N GLY A 179 -31.24 -12.27 9.36
CA GLY A 179 -30.70 -11.27 10.28
C GLY A 179 -29.36 -11.73 10.87
N ASP A 180 -29.05 -11.27 12.07
CA ASP A 180 -27.84 -11.60 12.82
C ASP A 180 -28.18 -11.82 14.30
N PRO A 181 -28.42 -13.07 14.72
CA PRO A 181 -28.79 -13.41 16.09
C PRO A 181 -27.75 -13.05 17.14
N GLU A 182 -26.45 -13.04 16.79
CA GLU A 182 -25.38 -12.71 17.75
C GLU A 182 -25.39 -11.21 18.11
N ALA A 183 -25.81 -10.36 17.17
CA ALA A 183 -25.97 -8.92 17.35
C ALA A 183 -27.43 -8.50 17.63
N ASN A 184 -28.32 -9.44 17.97
CA ASN A 184 -29.76 -9.20 18.18
C ASN A 184 -30.49 -8.55 16.98
N ILE A 185 -30.00 -8.76 15.76
CA ILE A 185 -30.66 -8.30 14.54
C ILE A 185 -31.70 -9.34 14.11
N LYS A 186 -32.95 -8.92 14.00
CA LYS A 186 -34.06 -9.81 13.69
C LYS A 186 -34.03 -10.25 12.21
N PRO A 187 -34.47 -11.49 11.92
CA PRO A 187 -34.86 -11.88 10.56
C PRO A 187 -35.77 -10.84 9.90
N GLY A 188 -35.50 -10.54 8.64
CA GLY A 188 -36.19 -9.53 7.82
C GLY A 188 -35.57 -8.13 7.85
N THR A 189 -34.49 -7.89 8.60
CA THR A 189 -33.85 -6.55 8.69
C THR A 189 -32.99 -6.28 7.44
N PRO A 190 -33.29 -5.25 6.62
CA PRO A 190 -32.44 -4.84 5.50
C PRO A 190 -31.02 -4.46 5.96
N PHE A 191 -30.02 -4.56 5.07
CA PHE A 191 -28.63 -4.23 5.42
C PHE A 191 -28.47 -2.73 5.72
N GLU A 192 -29.25 -1.90 5.03
CA GLU A 192 -29.33 -0.46 5.22
C GLU A 192 -29.79 -0.11 6.64
N ASP A 193 -30.73 -0.89 7.18
CA ASP A 193 -31.36 -0.68 8.49
C ASP A 193 -30.57 -1.28 9.66
N LEU A 194 -29.41 -1.90 9.39
CA LEU A 194 -28.50 -2.33 10.45
C LEU A 194 -27.99 -1.13 11.26
N PRO A 195 -27.85 -1.24 12.59
CA PRO A 195 -27.27 -0.21 13.44
C PRO A 195 -25.92 0.31 12.94
N GLU A 196 -25.59 1.58 13.21
CA GLU A 196 -24.30 2.17 12.80
C GLU A 196 -23.09 1.49 13.45
N ASP A 197 -23.27 0.94 14.65
CA ASP A 197 -22.26 0.20 15.41
C ASP A 197 -22.25 -1.31 15.10
N TRP A 198 -23.10 -1.77 14.18
CA TRP A 198 -23.07 -3.16 13.75
C TRP A 198 -21.78 -3.46 12.98
N VAL A 199 -21.11 -4.52 13.39
CA VAL A 199 -19.87 -5.00 12.79
C VAL A 199 -20.04 -6.43 12.30
N CYS A 200 -19.28 -6.81 11.28
CA CYS A 200 -19.24 -8.17 10.77
C CYS A 200 -19.03 -9.18 11.92
N PRO A 201 -19.90 -10.19 12.10
CA PRO A 201 -19.80 -11.14 13.21
C PRO A 201 -18.47 -11.88 13.25
N ILE A 202 -17.90 -12.13 12.06
CA ILE A 202 -16.68 -12.91 11.88
C ILE A 202 -15.41 -12.07 12.07
N CYS A 203 -15.32 -10.89 11.45
CA CYS A 203 -14.07 -10.11 11.40
C CYS A 203 -14.12 -8.75 12.09
N LYS A 204 -15.28 -8.37 12.63
CA LYS A 204 -15.51 -7.13 13.40
C LYS A 204 -15.24 -5.82 12.66
N HIS A 205 -15.15 -5.86 11.32
CA HIS A 205 -15.11 -4.66 10.49
C HIS A 205 -16.52 -4.11 10.24
N GLY A 206 -16.64 -2.81 9.96
CA GLY A 206 -17.92 -2.12 9.82
C GLY A 206 -18.67 -2.41 8.52
N LYS A 207 -19.83 -1.76 8.36
CA LYS A 207 -20.74 -1.92 7.22
C LYS A 207 -20.09 -1.49 5.89
N GLU A 208 -19.12 -0.58 5.93
CA GLU A 208 -18.36 -0.06 4.79
C GLU A 208 -17.60 -1.13 3.99
N ASP A 209 -17.33 -2.27 4.62
CA ASP A 209 -16.61 -3.37 3.99
C ASP A 209 -17.51 -4.40 3.31
N PHE A 210 -18.82 -4.21 3.32
CA PHE A 210 -19.76 -5.07 2.63
C PHE A 210 -20.07 -4.58 1.23
N VAL A 211 -20.21 -5.53 0.30
CA VAL A 211 -20.68 -5.27 -1.06
C VAL A 211 -21.94 -6.05 -1.34
N PHE A 212 -22.87 -5.44 -2.09
CA PHE A 212 -24.07 -6.12 -2.56
C PHE A 212 -23.73 -7.19 -3.60
N VAL A 213 -24.31 -8.39 -3.47
CA VAL A 213 -24.03 -9.55 -4.34
C VAL A 213 -25.29 -10.07 -5.06
N GLY A 214 -26.33 -9.23 -5.23
CA GLY A 214 -27.53 -9.60 -5.99
C GLY A 214 -27.32 -9.62 -7.51
N ASP A 215 -27.94 -10.63 -8.16
CA ASP A 215 -28.04 -10.95 -9.60
C ASP A 215 -26.73 -11.21 -10.40
N ASN A 216 -26.45 -12.50 -10.60
CA ASN A 216 -25.39 -13.04 -11.46
C ASN A 216 -25.80 -13.04 -12.95
N GLU A 217 -25.58 -11.94 -13.69
CA GLU A 217 -25.50 -12.00 -15.18
C GLU A 217 -24.28 -11.28 -15.79
N ASN A 218 -23.50 -10.48 -15.03
CA ASN A 218 -22.43 -9.66 -15.61
C ASN A 218 -21.02 -10.28 -15.72
N LYS A 219 -20.85 -11.59 -15.48
CA LYS A 219 -19.52 -12.23 -15.56
C LYS A 219 -19.09 -12.72 -16.96
N LYS A 220 -19.99 -12.76 -17.94
CA LYS A 220 -19.66 -13.24 -19.31
C LYS A 220 -18.99 -12.18 -20.20
N VAL A 221 -19.21 -10.89 -19.94
CA VAL A 221 -18.74 -9.81 -20.83
C VAL A 221 -17.24 -9.51 -20.67
N GLN A 222 -16.65 -9.76 -19.50
CA GLN A 222 -15.25 -9.41 -19.24
C GLN A 222 -14.22 -10.39 -19.82
N LEU A 223 -14.59 -11.65 -20.10
CA LEU A 223 -13.64 -12.68 -20.53
C LEU A 223 -13.41 -12.73 -22.06
N GLU A 224 -14.24 -12.06 -22.86
CA GLU A 224 -14.08 -12.02 -24.32
C GLU A 224 -13.23 -10.82 -24.80
N VAL A 225 -13.13 -9.75 -24.00
CA VAL A 225 -12.41 -8.51 -24.37
C VAL A 225 -10.88 -8.69 -24.30
N GLU A 226 -10.37 -9.62 -23.52
CA GLU A 226 -8.92 -9.82 -23.33
C GLU A 226 -8.25 -10.65 -24.44
N LYS A 227 -9.02 -11.36 -25.27
CA LYS A 227 -8.48 -12.19 -26.37
C LYS A 227 -8.20 -11.41 -27.64
N THR A 228 -8.82 -10.25 -27.83
CA THR A 228 -8.69 -9.43 -29.05
C THR A 228 -7.48 -8.49 -29.05
N ASN A 229 -6.83 -8.26 -27.90
CA ASN A 229 -5.75 -7.28 -27.76
C ASN A 229 -4.33 -7.84 -27.96
N LYS A 230 -4.18 -9.02 -28.54
CA LYS A 230 -2.89 -9.52 -29.04
C LYS A 230 -3.04 -9.98 -30.47
N ILE A 231 -2.89 -9.05 -31.41
CA ILE A 231 -2.17 -9.15 -32.70
C ILE A 231 -2.28 -7.75 -33.34
N ILE A 232 -1.21 -6.96 -33.30
CA ILE A 232 -1.06 -5.80 -34.17
C ILE A 232 0.28 -5.94 -34.87
N LYS A 233 0.25 -6.12 -36.19
CA LYS A 233 1.19 -5.48 -37.11
C LYS A 233 0.51 -5.31 -38.48
N GLY A 234 0.03 -4.10 -38.72
CA GLY A 234 -0.14 -3.51 -40.06
C GLY A 234 -1.46 -3.77 -40.76
N GLU A 235 -2.55 -3.11 -40.36
CA GLU A 235 -3.75 -2.93 -41.20
C GLU A 235 -4.38 -1.55 -41.00
N LYS A 236 -5.10 -1.09 -42.03
CA LYS A 236 -5.77 0.22 -42.16
C LYS A 236 -6.68 0.51 -40.96
N VAL A 237 -6.75 1.78 -40.54
CA VAL A 237 -7.60 2.26 -39.43
C VAL A 237 -9.07 1.91 -39.72
N MET A 238 -9.62 0.98 -38.95
CA MET A 238 -11.02 0.58 -38.99
C MET A 238 -11.88 1.73 -38.46
N LYS A 239 -12.81 2.25 -39.25
CA LYS A 239 -13.80 3.26 -38.83
C LYS A 239 -15.18 2.62 -38.68
N LYS A 240 -16.03 3.20 -37.84
CA LYS A 240 -17.44 2.78 -37.69
C LYS A 240 -18.35 3.81 -38.35
N PHE A 241 -19.30 3.36 -39.16
CA PHE A 241 -20.30 4.19 -39.82
C PHE A 241 -21.70 3.73 -39.46
N ARG A 242 -22.57 4.62 -38.98
CA ARG A 242 -23.97 4.33 -38.65
C ARG A 242 -24.89 4.88 -39.74
N CYS A 243 -25.76 4.03 -40.28
CA CYS A 243 -26.85 4.45 -41.17
C CYS A 243 -27.90 5.24 -40.37
N VAL A 244 -28.16 6.49 -40.75
CA VAL A 244 -29.14 7.36 -40.07
C VAL A 244 -30.59 6.96 -40.33
N VAL A 245 -30.85 6.11 -41.33
CA VAL A 245 -32.21 5.67 -41.68
C VAL A 245 -32.64 4.45 -40.87
N CYS A 246 -31.73 3.50 -40.61
CA CYS A 246 -32.10 2.23 -39.95
C CYS A 246 -31.17 1.80 -38.82
N GLY A 247 -30.13 2.59 -38.50
CA GLY A 247 -29.19 2.31 -37.42
C GLY A 247 -28.14 1.22 -37.72
N TYR A 248 -28.09 0.68 -38.94
CA TYR A 248 -27.07 -0.32 -39.31
C TYR A 248 -25.66 0.25 -39.12
N ILE A 249 -24.79 -0.50 -38.42
CA ILE A 249 -23.40 -0.13 -38.18
C ILE A 249 -22.51 -0.92 -39.15
N HIS A 250 -21.71 -0.21 -39.94
CA HIS A 250 -20.69 -0.76 -40.82
C HIS A 250 -19.31 -0.48 -40.21
N GLU A 251 -18.45 -1.49 -40.17
CA GLU A 251 -17.05 -1.36 -39.75
C GLU A 251 -16.15 -1.55 -40.97
N GLY A 252 -15.40 -0.51 -41.33
CA GLY A 252 -14.59 -0.50 -42.55
C GLY A 252 -13.80 0.79 -42.69
N ALA A 253 -12.91 0.87 -43.68
CA ALA A 253 -12.16 2.10 -43.95
C ALA A 253 -13.06 3.23 -44.50
N GLU A 254 -14.18 2.89 -45.15
CA GLU A 254 -15.14 3.82 -45.73
C GLU A 254 -16.58 3.34 -45.51
N ALA A 255 -17.55 4.26 -45.57
CA ALA A 255 -18.97 3.92 -45.54
C ALA A 255 -19.38 3.12 -46.80
N PRO A 256 -20.31 2.15 -46.68
CA PRO A 256 -20.76 1.35 -47.82
C PRO A 256 -21.62 2.20 -48.76
N ASP A 257 -21.58 1.90 -50.06
CA ASP A 257 -22.32 2.66 -51.07
C ASP A 257 -23.84 2.58 -50.91
N ILE A 258 -24.33 1.45 -50.38
CA ILE A 258 -25.74 1.18 -50.11
C ILE A 258 -25.85 0.47 -48.75
N CYS A 259 -26.77 0.91 -47.91
CA CYS A 259 -27.08 0.25 -46.65
C CYS A 259 -27.67 -1.14 -46.91
N PRO A 260 -27.09 -2.22 -46.39
CA PRO A 260 -27.57 -3.59 -46.62
C PRO A 260 -28.94 -3.87 -45.98
N VAL A 261 -29.38 -3.04 -45.04
CA VAL A 261 -30.64 -3.21 -44.31
C VAL A 261 -31.78 -2.42 -44.96
N CYS A 262 -31.60 -1.11 -45.16
CA CYS A 262 -32.67 -0.23 -45.66
C CYS A 262 -32.47 0.26 -47.09
N LYS A 263 -31.38 -0.14 -47.75
CA LYS A 263 -31.02 0.27 -49.13
C LYS A 263 -30.81 1.78 -49.32
N ALA A 264 -30.69 2.54 -48.25
CA ALA A 264 -30.31 3.95 -48.30
C ALA A 264 -28.89 4.13 -48.88
N GLY A 265 -28.66 5.22 -49.61
CA GLY A 265 -27.35 5.52 -50.20
C GLY A 265 -26.28 5.87 -49.18
N LYS A 266 -25.01 5.89 -49.62
CA LYS A 266 -23.83 6.26 -48.84
C LYS A 266 -23.98 7.59 -48.08
N ASP A 267 -24.74 8.53 -48.65
CA ASP A 267 -25.06 9.84 -48.06
C ASP A 267 -25.82 9.75 -46.73
N LYS A 268 -26.38 8.57 -46.42
CA LYS A 268 -27.09 8.29 -45.18
C LYS A 268 -26.24 7.61 -44.11
N PHE A 269 -24.92 7.54 -44.27
CA PHE A 269 -24.01 7.04 -43.24
C PHE A 269 -23.26 8.19 -42.56
N VAL A 270 -23.23 8.18 -41.23
CA VAL A 270 -22.42 9.08 -40.41
C VAL A 270 -21.29 8.30 -39.74
N GLU A 271 -20.07 8.86 -39.73
CA GLU A 271 -18.94 8.30 -39.00
C GLU A 271 -19.20 8.40 -37.50
N VAL A 272 -19.08 7.29 -36.78
CA VAL A 272 -19.24 7.22 -35.33
C VAL A 272 -17.88 7.54 -34.71
N VAL A 273 -17.71 8.76 -34.24
CA VAL A 273 -16.52 9.20 -33.49
C VAL A 273 -16.79 8.97 -32.00
N GLU A 274 -16.13 7.98 -31.41
CA GLU A 274 -16.20 7.73 -29.97
C GLU A 274 -15.43 8.81 -29.20
N LYS A 275 -16.12 9.88 -28.80
CA LYS A 275 -15.53 10.92 -27.94
C LYS A 275 -15.34 10.40 -26.52
N LYS A 276 -14.30 10.90 -25.84
CA LYS A 276 -14.08 10.67 -24.41
C LYS A 276 -14.36 11.95 -23.65
N TRP A 277 -15.06 11.84 -22.53
CA TRP A 277 -15.44 12.95 -21.67
C TRP A 277 -14.93 12.68 -20.26
N SER A 278 -14.20 13.62 -19.66
CA SER A 278 -13.72 13.49 -18.28
C SER A 278 -14.49 14.41 -17.34
N CYS A 279 -14.98 13.85 -16.23
CA CYS A 279 -15.63 14.62 -15.18
C CYS A 279 -14.58 15.44 -14.41
N THR A 280 -14.71 16.77 -14.42
CA THR A 280 -13.83 17.70 -13.69
C THR A 280 -13.96 17.62 -12.17
N VAL A 281 -14.98 16.94 -11.64
CA VAL A 281 -15.21 16.80 -10.19
C VAL A 281 -14.51 15.57 -9.62
N CYS A 282 -14.53 14.44 -10.34
CA CYS A 282 -14.04 13.16 -9.81
C CYS A 282 -13.15 12.37 -10.78
N GLY A 283 -12.86 12.89 -11.96
CA GLY A 283 -12.01 12.24 -12.97
C GLY A 283 -12.65 11.05 -13.69
N TYR A 284 -13.95 10.79 -13.52
CA TYR A 284 -14.63 9.71 -14.24
C TYR A 284 -14.61 9.96 -15.75
N VAL A 285 -14.15 8.97 -16.52
CA VAL A 285 -14.09 9.03 -17.99
C VAL A 285 -15.27 8.27 -18.58
N HIS A 286 -16.05 8.96 -19.40
CA HIS A 286 -17.15 8.42 -20.19
C HIS A 286 -16.75 8.34 -21.66
N THR A 287 -17.05 7.23 -22.33
CA THR A 287 -16.91 7.09 -23.79
C THR A 287 -18.28 7.14 -24.44
N GLY A 288 -18.51 8.11 -25.32
CA GLY A 288 -19.79 8.32 -25.99
C GLY A 288 -19.83 9.62 -26.77
N GLU A 289 -20.80 9.76 -27.68
CA GLU A 289 -20.97 10.98 -28.50
C GLU A 289 -21.20 12.25 -27.64
N ASN A 290 -21.81 12.09 -26.46
CA ASN A 290 -22.11 13.16 -25.50
C ASN A 290 -21.74 12.73 -24.07
N PRO A 291 -21.46 13.68 -23.14
CA PRO A 291 -21.25 13.34 -21.74
C PRO A 291 -22.56 12.84 -21.10
N PRO A 292 -22.49 12.03 -20.03
CA PRO A 292 -23.68 11.54 -19.36
C PRO A 292 -24.39 12.70 -18.65
N ALA A 293 -25.73 12.64 -18.57
CA ALA A 293 -26.56 13.67 -17.93
C ALA A 293 -26.13 13.93 -16.47
N LYS A 294 -25.71 12.87 -15.77
CA LYS A 294 -25.09 12.92 -14.44
C LYS A 294 -23.91 11.96 -14.40
N CYS A 295 -22.83 12.37 -13.75
CA CYS A 295 -21.69 11.51 -13.48
C CYS A 295 -22.14 10.30 -12.63
N PRO A 296 -21.90 9.05 -13.06
CA PRO A 296 -22.26 7.85 -12.28
C PRO A 296 -21.53 7.74 -10.93
N THR A 297 -20.39 8.44 -10.79
CA THR A 297 -19.55 8.38 -9.59
C THR A 297 -19.91 9.47 -8.58
N CYS A 298 -19.96 10.73 -8.99
CA CYS A 298 -20.15 11.87 -8.09
C CYS A 298 -21.47 12.63 -8.31
N SER A 299 -22.33 12.17 -9.23
CA SER A 299 -23.59 12.82 -9.60
C SER A 299 -23.47 14.25 -10.18
N ALA A 300 -22.26 14.72 -10.47
CA ALA A 300 -22.03 16.02 -11.11
C ALA A 300 -22.79 16.11 -12.46
N PRO A 301 -23.34 17.28 -12.81
CA PRO A 301 -24.09 17.46 -14.05
C PRO A 301 -23.18 17.38 -15.28
N ALA A 302 -23.77 17.12 -16.45
CA ALA A 302 -23.06 17.01 -17.73
C ALA A 302 -22.14 18.20 -18.04
N GLU A 303 -22.48 19.41 -17.58
CA GLU A 303 -21.68 20.64 -17.69
C GLU A 303 -20.28 20.54 -17.06
N LYS A 304 -20.09 19.60 -16.13
CA LYS A 304 -18.81 19.33 -15.48
C LYS A 304 -17.94 18.33 -16.24
N PHE A 305 -18.34 17.90 -17.44
CA PHE A 305 -17.53 17.05 -18.30
C PHE A 305 -16.80 17.86 -19.37
N VAL A 306 -15.52 17.58 -19.54
CA VAL A 306 -14.68 18.15 -20.61
C VAL A 306 -14.34 17.08 -21.63
N GLU A 307 -14.42 17.40 -22.91
CA GLU A 307 -14.02 16.50 -24.00
C GLU A 307 -12.49 16.33 -23.98
N LEU A 308 -12.03 15.08 -23.86
CA LEU A 308 -10.63 14.71 -23.97
C LEU A 308 -10.28 14.57 -25.44
N LYS A 309 -9.54 15.55 -25.98
CA LYS A 309 -8.98 15.46 -27.34
C LYS A 309 -7.81 14.46 -27.34
N GLU A 310 -7.79 13.61 -28.35
CA GLU A 310 -6.73 12.60 -28.51
C GLU A 310 -5.37 13.30 -28.69
N GLY A 311 -4.44 13.07 -27.76
CA GLY A 311 -3.06 13.57 -27.83
C GLY A 311 -2.69 14.73 -26.90
N GLU A 312 -3.66 15.36 -26.21
CA GLU A 312 -3.38 16.45 -25.25
C GLU A 312 -3.83 16.07 -23.83
N LEU A 313 -2.87 15.68 -22.99
CA LEU A 313 -3.07 15.62 -21.54
C LEU A 313 -2.88 17.03 -20.98
N ASN A 314 -3.99 17.74 -20.75
CA ASN A 314 -3.97 19.06 -20.13
C ASN A 314 -4.31 18.93 -18.64
N TRP A 315 -3.33 19.21 -17.77
CA TRP A 315 -3.55 19.33 -16.33
C TRP A 315 -4.28 20.64 -16.04
N ALA A 316 -5.30 20.61 -15.17
CA ALA A 316 -6.07 21.82 -14.84
C ALA A 316 -5.25 22.85 -14.03
N THR A 317 -4.24 22.38 -13.30
CA THR A 317 -3.26 23.17 -12.56
C THR A 317 -2.06 22.27 -12.22
N GLU A 318 -0.91 22.87 -11.95
CA GLU A 318 0.30 22.18 -11.48
C GLU A 318 1.05 23.06 -10.46
N HIS A 319 1.90 22.42 -9.65
CA HIS A 319 2.83 23.17 -8.79
C HIS A 319 3.91 23.82 -9.67
N VAL A 320 4.10 25.12 -9.50
CA VAL A 320 5.07 25.91 -10.28
C VAL A 320 6.17 26.40 -9.35
N ILE A 321 7.41 26.04 -9.68
CA ILE A 321 8.60 26.54 -8.99
C ILE A 321 8.83 28.01 -9.35
N GLY A 322 9.06 28.85 -8.36
CA GLY A 322 9.35 30.26 -8.52
C GLY A 322 8.11 31.13 -8.70
N ILE A 323 6.91 30.65 -8.33
CA ILE A 323 5.68 31.44 -8.43
C ILE A 323 5.75 32.76 -7.62
N GLY A 324 6.59 32.79 -6.59
CA GLY A 324 6.84 33.96 -5.76
C GLY A 324 7.95 34.88 -6.27
N LYS A 325 8.69 34.56 -7.34
CA LYS A 325 9.89 35.32 -7.80
C LYS A 325 9.65 36.77 -8.14
N ASP A 326 8.45 37.10 -8.60
CA ASP A 326 8.10 38.46 -8.99
C ASP A 326 7.43 39.25 -7.85
N SER A 327 7.48 38.72 -6.61
CA SER A 327 6.96 39.44 -5.44
C SER A 327 7.78 40.71 -5.14
N PRO A 328 7.18 41.72 -4.48
CA PRO A 328 7.90 42.92 -4.04
C PRO A 328 9.17 42.62 -3.23
N GLU A 329 10.17 43.51 -3.29
CA GLU A 329 11.50 43.30 -2.69
C GLU A 329 11.46 43.05 -1.18
N ASP A 330 10.56 43.73 -0.45
CA ASP A 330 10.34 43.51 0.97
C ASP A 330 9.80 42.09 1.24
N ILE A 331 8.84 41.63 0.44
CA ILE A 331 8.32 40.26 0.52
C ILE A 331 9.39 39.23 0.16
N GLN A 332 10.20 39.48 -0.89
CA GLN A 332 11.31 38.60 -1.25
C GLN A 332 12.29 38.43 -0.08
N LYS A 333 12.63 39.54 0.56
CA LYS A 333 13.56 39.55 1.68
C LYS A 333 12.99 38.75 2.86
N ASP A 334 11.71 38.91 3.17
CA ASP A 334 11.05 38.18 4.23
C ASP A 334 10.95 36.68 3.91
N LEU A 335 10.62 36.30 2.67
CA LEU A 335 10.61 34.91 2.23
C LEU A 335 11.99 34.25 2.37
N HIS A 336 13.05 34.96 1.99
CA HIS A 336 14.44 34.49 2.19
C HIS A 336 14.80 34.37 3.66
N ALA A 337 14.42 35.35 4.49
CA ALA A 337 14.68 35.33 5.92
C ALA A 337 14.00 34.13 6.59
N ASN A 338 12.75 33.84 6.21
CA ASN A 338 12.04 32.65 6.68
C ASN A 338 12.73 31.37 6.19
N PHE A 339 13.07 31.24 4.91
CA PHE A 339 13.82 30.08 4.41
C PHE A 339 15.09 29.79 5.23
N VAL A 340 15.88 30.82 5.54
CA VAL A 340 17.08 30.69 6.38
C VAL A 340 16.73 30.34 7.82
N GLY A 341 15.68 30.94 8.37
CA GLY A 341 15.13 30.65 9.69
C GLY A 341 14.79 29.17 9.83
N GLU A 342 13.95 28.65 8.94
CA GLU A 342 13.53 27.25 8.96
C GLU A 342 14.72 26.29 8.80
N CYS A 343 15.64 26.55 7.87
CA CYS A 343 16.87 25.75 7.75
C CYS A 343 17.72 25.75 9.03
N THR A 344 17.72 26.86 9.77
CA THR A 344 18.42 26.96 11.05
C THR A 344 17.72 26.11 12.11
N GLU A 345 16.39 26.15 12.16
CA GLU A 345 15.60 25.36 13.11
C GLU A 345 15.78 23.85 12.89
N VAL A 346 15.84 23.39 11.63
CA VAL A 346 16.15 21.99 11.31
C VAL A 346 17.44 21.53 11.99
N GLY A 347 18.53 22.28 11.80
CA GLY A 347 19.82 21.96 12.41
C GLY A 347 19.79 22.03 13.94
N MET A 348 19.09 23.04 14.48
CA MET A 348 18.93 23.26 15.91
C MET A 348 18.17 22.11 16.58
N TYR A 349 17.00 21.72 16.04
CA TYR A 349 16.18 20.64 16.60
C TYR A 349 16.87 19.28 16.51
N LEU A 350 17.59 18.98 15.41
CA LEU A 350 18.40 17.76 15.34
C LEU A 350 19.53 17.74 16.37
N ALA A 351 20.13 18.89 16.68
CA ALA A 351 21.12 18.99 17.76
C ALA A 351 20.48 18.80 19.14
N MET A 352 19.32 19.42 19.38
CA MET A 352 18.55 19.26 20.63
C MET A 352 18.09 17.82 20.84
N ALA A 353 17.65 17.13 19.78
CA ALA A 353 17.30 15.72 19.82
C ALA A 353 18.48 14.86 20.32
N ARG A 354 19.68 15.11 19.81
CA ARG A 354 20.90 14.41 20.25
C ARG A 354 21.23 14.65 21.72
N VAL A 355 20.89 15.83 22.27
CA VAL A 355 21.03 16.10 23.70
C VAL A 355 20.01 15.29 24.50
N ALA A 356 18.72 15.37 24.13
CA ALA A 356 17.65 14.64 24.80
C ALA A 356 17.91 13.12 24.86
N HIS A 357 18.39 12.53 23.77
CA HIS A 357 18.76 11.12 23.72
C HIS A 357 19.90 10.76 24.69
N ARG A 358 20.91 11.63 24.84
CA ARG A 358 22.02 11.40 25.78
C ARG A 358 21.59 11.52 27.23
N GLU A 359 20.62 12.38 27.51
CA GLU A 359 20.05 12.58 28.84
C GLU A 359 19.05 11.49 29.23
N GLY A 360 18.67 10.62 28.27
CA GLY A 360 17.74 9.52 28.50
C GLY A 360 16.27 9.89 28.35
N TYR A 361 15.96 10.93 27.56
CA TYR A 361 14.61 11.36 27.19
C TYR A 361 14.30 11.04 25.72
N PRO A 362 14.15 9.74 25.36
CA PRO A 362 13.99 9.34 23.97
C PRO A 362 12.72 9.90 23.32
N GLU A 363 11.62 10.05 24.07
CA GLU A 363 10.36 10.62 23.56
C GLU A 363 10.51 12.10 23.18
N VAL A 364 11.28 12.87 23.95
CA VAL A 364 11.59 14.27 23.66
C VAL A 364 12.50 14.36 22.43
N GLY A 365 13.52 13.50 22.36
CA GLY A 365 14.41 13.42 21.20
C GLY A 365 13.67 13.10 19.90
N LEU A 366 12.75 12.13 19.94
CA LEU A 366 11.91 11.77 18.79
C LEU A 366 10.98 12.91 18.37
N TYR A 367 10.45 13.69 19.33
CA TYR A 367 9.62 14.85 18.98
C TYR A 367 10.43 15.97 18.34
N TYR A 368 11.65 16.24 18.81
CA TYR A 368 12.56 17.19 18.15
C TYR A 368 12.92 16.76 16.73
N GLU A 369 13.17 15.47 16.50
CA GLU A 369 13.40 14.95 15.15
C GLU A 369 12.16 15.15 14.25
N LYS A 370 10.96 14.92 14.80
CA LYS A 370 9.70 15.16 14.09
C LYS A 370 9.55 16.65 13.72
N ALA A 371 9.77 17.56 14.67
CA ALA A 371 9.73 19.00 14.44
C ALA A 371 10.75 19.44 13.38
N ALA A 372 11.98 18.90 13.42
CA ALA A 372 12.98 19.17 12.39
C ALA A 372 12.51 18.78 10.97
N PHE A 373 11.74 17.70 10.82
CA PHE A 373 11.17 17.33 9.53
C PHE A 373 10.03 18.27 9.09
N GLU A 374 9.27 18.81 10.04
CA GLU A 374 8.22 19.80 9.76
C GLU A 374 8.85 21.13 9.30
N GLU A 375 9.90 21.62 9.97
CA GLU A 375 10.60 22.82 9.52
C GLU A 375 11.35 22.61 8.19
N ALA A 376 11.82 21.40 7.91
CA ALA A 376 12.37 21.08 6.60
C ALA A 376 11.30 21.17 5.50
N GLU A 377 10.04 20.83 5.78
CA GLU A 377 8.92 21.02 4.87
C GLU A 377 8.63 22.52 4.65
N HIS A 378 8.65 23.33 5.72
CA HIS A 378 8.49 24.78 5.62
C HIS A 378 9.59 25.41 4.76
N ALA A 379 10.86 25.06 5.03
CA ALA A 379 12.00 25.51 4.24
C ALA A 379 11.86 25.11 2.75
N ALA A 380 11.41 23.87 2.48
CA ALA A 380 11.18 23.41 1.11
C ALA A 380 10.12 24.25 0.38
N LYS A 381 9.00 24.59 1.03
CA LYS A 381 7.96 25.45 0.45
C LYS A 381 8.49 26.85 0.14
N PHE A 382 9.26 27.46 1.04
CA PHE A 382 9.89 28.75 0.75
C PHE A 382 10.88 28.66 -0.43
N ALA A 383 11.69 27.60 -0.48
CA ALA A 383 12.59 27.36 -1.60
C ALA A 383 11.85 27.17 -2.94
N GLU A 384 10.69 26.50 -2.95
CA GLU A 384 9.85 26.35 -4.13
C GLU A 384 9.21 27.68 -4.55
N LEU A 385 8.71 28.47 -3.60
CA LEU A 385 8.13 29.80 -3.87
C LEU A 385 9.17 30.74 -4.49
N LEU A 386 10.37 30.78 -3.90
CA LEU A 386 11.49 31.60 -4.36
C LEU A 386 12.10 31.05 -5.65
N GLY A 387 12.25 29.73 -5.79
CA GLY A 387 12.85 29.08 -6.96
C GLY A 387 14.30 29.47 -7.26
N ASP A 388 15.02 30.00 -6.28
CA ASP A 388 16.41 30.46 -6.43
C ASP A 388 17.42 29.32 -6.28
N VAL A 389 17.11 28.37 -5.40
CA VAL A 389 17.96 27.21 -5.07
C VAL A 389 17.46 25.90 -5.67
N VAL A 390 16.30 25.93 -6.32
CA VAL A 390 15.62 24.77 -6.94
C VAL A 390 14.95 25.18 -8.24
N THR A 391 14.85 24.24 -9.17
CA THR A 391 14.21 24.40 -10.48
C THR A 391 13.16 23.32 -10.70
N ASP A 392 12.35 23.47 -11.74
CA ASP A 392 11.36 22.49 -12.21
C ASP A 392 11.97 21.25 -12.90
N SER A 393 13.30 21.21 -13.07
CA SER A 393 13.99 20.11 -13.75
C SER A 393 14.86 19.30 -12.79
N THR A 394 14.48 18.03 -12.58
CA THR A 394 15.28 17.07 -11.81
C THR A 394 16.72 16.97 -12.31
N LYS A 395 16.91 16.96 -13.65
CA LYS A 395 18.26 16.93 -14.25
C LYS A 395 19.07 18.16 -13.87
N LYS A 396 18.46 19.35 -13.94
CA LYS A 396 19.13 20.61 -13.61
C LYS A 396 19.44 20.71 -12.12
N ASN A 397 18.49 20.37 -11.25
CA ASN A 397 18.70 20.34 -9.79
C ASN A 397 19.85 19.41 -9.40
N LEU A 398 19.89 18.21 -10.00
CA LEU A 398 20.92 17.23 -9.72
C LEU A 398 22.30 17.69 -10.20
N SER A 399 22.36 18.35 -11.37
CA SER A 399 23.59 18.95 -11.90
C SER A 399 24.10 20.07 -10.99
N MET A 400 23.21 20.97 -10.55
CA MET A 400 23.53 22.05 -9.61
C MET A 400 24.09 21.50 -8.29
N ARG A 401 23.53 20.40 -7.75
CA ARG A 401 24.06 19.77 -6.53
C ARG A 401 25.43 19.14 -6.74
N VAL A 402 25.70 18.50 -7.89
CA VAL A 402 27.04 17.97 -8.20
C VAL A 402 28.09 19.09 -8.18
N GLU A 403 27.79 20.21 -8.83
CA GLU A 403 28.69 21.38 -8.88
C GLU A 403 28.89 22.00 -7.49
N ALA A 404 27.81 22.16 -6.72
CA ALA A 404 27.87 22.70 -5.37
C ALA A 404 28.73 21.83 -4.44
N GLU A 405 28.53 20.51 -4.43
CA GLU A 405 29.30 19.60 -3.57
C GLU A 405 30.78 19.54 -3.96
N TYR A 406 31.09 19.66 -5.25
CA TYR A 406 32.48 19.73 -5.73
C TYR A 406 33.23 20.94 -5.14
N GLY A 407 32.56 22.09 -5.04
CA GLY A 407 33.11 23.31 -4.44
C GLY A 407 33.13 23.30 -2.91
N ALA A 408 32.08 22.74 -2.27
CA ALA A 408 31.89 22.79 -0.81
C ALA A 408 33.00 22.09 -0.01
N CYS A 409 33.66 21.10 -0.61
CA CYS A 409 34.77 20.36 0.02
C CYS A 409 35.94 21.30 0.38
N ALA A 410 36.25 22.29 -0.47
CA ALA A 410 37.40 23.17 -0.27
C ALA A 410 37.25 24.07 0.97
N GLY A 411 36.06 24.67 1.15
CA GLY A 411 35.79 25.56 2.28
C GLY A 411 35.87 24.84 3.64
N LYS A 412 35.31 23.63 3.72
CA LYS A 412 35.39 22.80 4.93
C LYS A 412 36.82 22.34 5.22
N MET A 413 37.58 21.98 4.19
CA MET A 413 38.99 21.61 4.35
C MET A 413 39.85 22.78 4.85
N ASP A 414 39.63 24.00 4.36
CA ASP A 414 40.29 25.20 4.88
C ASP A 414 39.97 25.43 6.36
N LEU A 415 38.67 25.36 6.73
CA LEU A 415 38.24 25.51 8.12
C LEU A 415 38.88 24.46 9.03
N ALA A 416 38.88 23.19 8.63
CA ALA A 416 39.53 22.12 9.36
C ALA A 416 41.03 22.38 9.52
N ALA A 417 41.73 22.77 8.45
CA ALA A 417 43.16 23.07 8.50
C ALA A 417 43.48 24.24 9.43
N ARG A 418 42.67 25.30 9.44
CA ARG A 418 42.81 26.43 10.38
C ARG A 418 42.55 25.99 11.82
N ALA A 419 41.53 25.17 12.07
CA ALA A 419 41.25 24.62 13.39
C ALA A 419 42.43 23.78 13.91
N LYS A 420 43.04 22.95 13.04
CA LYS A 420 44.21 22.15 13.42
C LYS A 420 45.41 22.99 13.81
N LYS A 421 45.68 24.08 13.07
CA LYS A 421 46.76 25.03 13.39
C LYS A 421 46.59 25.71 14.75
N LEU A 422 45.35 25.85 15.21
CA LEU A 422 44.99 26.42 16.51
C LEU A 422 44.83 25.37 17.62
N ASN A 423 45.17 24.10 17.35
CA ASN A 423 44.98 22.96 18.26
C ASN A 423 43.51 22.76 18.71
N LEU A 424 42.54 23.10 17.85
CA LEU A 424 41.11 22.89 18.08
C LEU A 424 40.67 21.54 17.49
N ASP A 425 41.18 20.44 18.05
CA ASP A 425 41.07 19.10 17.45
C ASP A 425 39.62 18.64 17.25
N ALA A 426 38.72 18.89 18.20
CA ALA A 426 37.30 18.53 18.07
C ALA A 426 36.62 19.21 16.86
N ILE A 427 37.00 20.46 16.57
CA ILE A 427 36.48 21.20 15.41
C ILE A 427 37.11 20.65 14.12
N HIS A 428 38.43 20.45 14.11
CA HIS A 428 39.13 19.86 12.97
C HIS A 428 38.52 18.51 12.60
N ASP A 429 38.44 17.58 13.54
CA ASP A 429 38.02 16.20 13.28
C ASP A 429 36.58 16.16 12.76
N THR A 430 35.68 16.93 13.38
CA THR A 430 34.28 17.00 12.97
C THR A 430 34.12 17.59 11.56
N VAL A 431 34.74 18.75 11.30
CA VAL A 431 34.60 19.45 10.01
C VAL A 431 35.31 18.68 8.89
N HIS A 432 36.43 18.03 9.19
CA HIS A 432 37.16 17.20 8.24
C HIS A 432 36.34 15.98 7.81
N GLU A 433 35.67 15.28 8.74
CA GLU A 433 34.74 14.21 8.37
C GLU A 433 33.56 14.75 7.55
N MET A 434 32.99 15.90 7.91
CA MET A 434 31.94 16.55 7.10
C MET A 434 32.41 16.90 5.68
N ALA A 435 33.70 17.23 5.48
CA ALA A 435 34.26 17.47 4.14
C ALA A 435 34.28 16.20 3.29
N LYS A 436 34.56 15.03 3.90
CA LYS A 436 34.49 13.73 3.22
C LYS A 436 33.05 13.37 2.85
N ASP A 437 32.10 13.73 3.70
CA ASP A 437 30.67 13.52 3.42
C ASP A 437 30.21 14.32 2.19
N GLU A 438 30.65 15.56 2.01
CA GLU A 438 30.31 16.31 0.77
C GLU A 438 30.89 15.66 -0.48
N ALA A 439 32.11 15.14 -0.41
CA ALA A 439 32.68 14.37 -1.52
C ALA A 439 31.85 13.09 -1.82
N ARG A 440 31.32 12.44 -0.77
CA ARG A 440 30.42 11.28 -0.90
C ARG A 440 29.07 11.68 -1.51
N HIS A 441 28.46 12.78 -1.05
CA HIS A 441 27.22 13.33 -1.61
C HIS A 441 27.38 13.68 -3.10
N GLY A 442 28.43 14.41 -3.45
CA GLY A 442 28.72 14.78 -4.85
C GLY A 442 28.91 13.57 -5.76
N LYS A 443 29.64 12.54 -5.31
CA LYS A 443 29.78 11.27 -6.05
C LYS A 443 28.44 10.55 -6.25
N ALA A 444 27.59 10.53 -5.22
CA ALA A 444 26.26 9.92 -5.30
C ALA A 444 25.36 10.66 -6.30
N PHE A 445 25.29 12.00 -6.21
CA PHE A 445 24.52 12.81 -7.14
C PHE A 445 25.01 12.67 -8.58
N LYS A 446 26.34 12.65 -8.78
CA LYS A 446 26.92 12.42 -10.11
C LYS A 446 26.55 11.05 -10.66
N GLY A 447 26.60 10.00 -9.84
CA GLY A 447 26.19 8.65 -10.23
C GLY A 447 24.71 8.59 -10.66
N LEU A 448 23.82 9.30 -9.95
CA LEU A 448 22.41 9.39 -10.31
C LEU A 448 22.20 10.18 -11.62
N LEU A 449 22.91 11.30 -11.78
CA LEU A 449 22.84 12.12 -12.99
C LEU A 449 23.26 11.32 -14.22
N ASP A 450 24.38 10.62 -14.10
CA ASP A 450 24.92 9.77 -15.14
C ASP A 450 24.01 8.58 -15.48
N ARG A 451 23.28 8.06 -14.50
CA ARG A 451 22.42 6.87 -14.69
C ARG A 451 21.12 7.19 -15.41
N TYR A 452 20.50 8.34 -15.12
CA TYR A 452 19.14 8.64 -15.57
C TYR A 452 19.05 9.71 -16.65
N PHE A 453 20.11 10.51 -16.88
CA PHE A 453 20.03 11.70 -17.74
C PHE A 453 21.18 11.86 -18.75
N LYS A 454 21.95 10.78 -18.99
CA LYS A 454 23.00 10.73 -20.02
C LYS A 454 22.44 10.50 -21.42
#